data_AF-A0ABD1CXX4-F1
#
_entry.id   AF-A0ABD1CXX4-F1
#
_cell.length_a   1.000
_cell.length_b   1.000
_cell.length_c   1.000
_cell.angle_alpha   90.00
_cell.angle_beta   90.00
_cell.angle_gamma   90.00
#
_symmetry.space_group_name_H-M   'P 1'
#
loop_
_entity.id
_entity.type
_entity.pdbx_description
1 polymer ?
#
loop_
_entity_poly.entity_id
_entity_poly.type
_entity_poly.pdbx_seq_one_letter_code
_entity_poly.pdbx_strand_id
1 'polypeptide(L)'
;MSLTMLRSICRQQNLRQAPALVCSRFCHGQVPKGDGDGGGGDKQQPNAKEKLAVKYSRENVKRNVQGYVFSRFFDYVKNYDKVLEKQFPSAMHVYRVFLVGVKEFFNDMKKLVKITKIVYTHDNDLRCLTRKEIELYYQMPRDMKKVAPVLLVSALPFANYVVFPLAYMYPRTFLTSHFWSIQQKGDFAQQELKQRLQYNRRVFRCMQAKLDSMRKTKDPQFDKCSYILGLLGSGLHPTSAELLDVKDLFTRAPFGLGHLSSVHLKYLCRLHDLRPGLMRRYRLSERAYVVHHMDLAIKREGGVHNMPIESLKHACFLRGLNATNLSAESMIAWLNEWVEVSLIINQDNISLFLHLPILLSYNHPNNWILKG
;
A
#
# COMPACT_ATOMS: atom_id res chain seq x y z
N MET A 1 11.95 -0.97 -4.33
CA MET A 1 11.85 -2.43 -4.23
C MET A 1 12.36 -2.84 -2.86
N SER A 2 11.45 -3.08 -1.91
CA SER A 2 11.85 -3.56 -0.59
C SER A 2 11.71 -5.09 -0.55
N LEU A 3 12.82 -5.79 -0.37
CA LEU A 3 12.86 -7.26 -0.18
C LEU A 3 12.12 -7.68 1.11
N THR A 4 11.84 -6.74 2.02
CA THR A 4 10.99 -6.98 3.20
C THR A 4 9.58 -7.41 2.83
N MET A 5 9.03 -6.94 1.71
CA MET A 5 7.71 -7.36 1.21
C MET A 5 7.72 -8.78 0.64
N LEU A 6 8.77 -9.15 -0.13
CA LEU A 6 8.94 -10.52 -0.61
C LEU A 6 9.07 -11.51 0.55
N ARG A 7 9.72 -11.11 1.65
CA ARG A 7 9.87 -11.93 2.86
C ARG A 7 8.60 -12.03 3.68
N SER A 8 7.84 -10.94 3.85
CA SER A 8 6.56 -10.97 4.59
C SER A 8 5.52 -11.83 3.87
N ILE A 9 5.41 -11.70 2.54
CA ILE A 9 4.49 -12.51 1.72
C ILE A 9 4.94 -13.99 1.72
N CYS A 10 6.23 -14.27 1.55
CA CYS A 10 6.75 -15.63 1.53
C CYS A 10 6.72 -16.31 2.92
N ARG A 11 6.90 -15.56 4.02
CA ARG A 11 6.73 -16.09 5.40
C ARG A 11 5.27 -16.37 5.75
N GLN A 12 4.32 -15.51 5.33
CA GLN A 12 2.90 -15.76 5.56
C GLN A 12 2.40 -16.98 4.76
N GLN A 13 3.01 -17.30 3.61
CA GLN A 13 2.77 -18.55 2.88
C GLN A 13 3.34 -19.78 3.59
N ASN A 14 4.55 -19.71 4.16
CA ASN A 14 5.19 -20.83 4.87
C ASN A 14 4.50 -21.19 6.20
N LEU A 15 3.86 -20.25 6.90
CA LEU A 15 3.10 -20.55 8.12
C LEU A 15 1.76 -21.27 7.87
N ARG A 16 1.31 -21.39 6.61
CA ARG A 16 0.04 -22.03 6.23
C ARG A 16 0.20 -23.39 5.53
N GLN A 17 1.41 -23.82 5.21
CA GLN A 17 1.70 -25.10 4.55
C GLN A 17 2.55 -26.06 5.40
N ALA A 18 2.20 -26.22 6.68
CA ALA A 18 2.66 -27.39 7.43
C ALA A 18 1.57 -28.47 7.37
N PRO A 19 1.69 -29.52 6.52
CA PRO A 19 0.91 -30.72 6.72
C PRO A 19 1.48 -31.46 7.94
N ALA A 20 0.59 -31.79 8.87
CA ALA A 20 0.86 -32.82 9.87
C ALA A 20 1.10 -34.14 9.14
N LEU A 21 2.31 -34.71 9.26
CA LEU A 21 2.54 -36.11 8.89
C LEU A 21 3.31 -36.84 9.99
N VAL A 22 2.68 -37.95 10.33
CA VAL A 22 2.94 -38.92 11.38
C VAL A 22 4.23 -39.70 11.16
N CYS A 23 4.81 -40.11 12.29
CA CYS A 23 5.84 -41.12 12.52
C CYS A 23 5.86 -42.31 11.52
N SER A 24 7.05 -42.73 11.05
CA SER A 24 7.62 -44.07 11.38
C SER A 24 8.95 -44.40 10.67
N ARG A 25 9.89 -44.92 11.48
CA ARG A 25 10.71 -46.15 11.33
C ARG A 25 11.85 -46.30 10.27
N PHE A 26 13.01 -46.70 10.84
CA PHE A 26 14.07 -47.65 10.38
C PHE A 26 15.08 -47.15 9.31
N CYS A 27 16.41 -47.33 9.38
CA CYS A 27 17.31 -48.36 9.95
C CYS A 27 18.62 -47.69 10.47
N HIS A 28 19.17 -48.02 11.66
CA HIS A 28 20.12 -49.10 12.02
C HIS A 28 21.61 -48.84 11.70
N GLY A 29 22.42 -48.80 12.76
CA GLY A 29 23.90 -48.79 12.78
C GLY A 29 24.41 -48.60 14.23
N GLN A 30 24.95 -49.67 14.83
CA GLN A 30 25.29 -49.85 16.26
C GLN A 30 26.58 -49.12 16.74
N VAL A 31 26.51 -48.45 17.93
CA VAL A 31 27.19 -48.68 19.24
C VAL A 31 28.67 -49.18 19.22
N PRO A 32 29.63 -48.66 20.04
CA PRO A 32 29.51 -48.65 21.50
C PRO A 32 29.99 -47.43 22.33
N LYS A 33 29.46 -47.46 23.57
CA LYS A 33 29.71 -46.60 24.74
C LYS A 33 31.17 -46.61 25.20
N GLY A 34 31.61 -45.48 25.72
CA GLY A 34 32.69 -45.34 26.71
C GLY A 34 32.38 -44.14 27.60
N ASP A 35 32.29 -44.39 28.90
CA ASP A 35 32.03 -43.41 29.97
C ASP A 35 33.21 -42.44 30.18
N GLY A 36 32.95 -41.23 30.69
CA GLY A 36 34.02 -40.38 31.24
C GLY A 36 33.80 -38.87 31.13
N ASP A 37 33.08 -38.33 32.12
CA ASP A 37 33.42 -37.15 32.95
C ASP A 37 33.80 -35.78 32.34
N GLY A 38 33.17 -34.74 32.90
CA GLY A 38 33.69 -33.38 33.10
C GLY A 38 34.08 -32.51 31.89
N GLY A 39 33.34 -31.43 31.64
CA GLY A 39 33.88 -30.30 30.84
C GLY A 39 32.86 -29.23 30.48
N GLY A 40 33.15 -27.97 30.82
CA GLY A 40 32.25 -26.83 30.74
C GLY A 40 31.69 -26.55 29.33
N GLY A 41 30.40 -26.20 29.29
CA GLY A 41 29.71 -25.75 28.09
C GLY A 41 30.19 -24.37 27.65
N ASP A 42 31.14 -24.37 26.73
CA ASP A 42 31.63 -23.18 26.06
C ASP A 42 30.55 -22.62 25.11
N LYS A 43 30.15 -21.37 25.30
CA LYS A 43 29.28 -20.66 24.35
C LYS A 43 30.09 -20.39 23.09
N GLN A 44 29.99 -21.26 22.09
CA GLN A 44 30.66 -21.11 20.80
C GLN A 44 30.30 -19.76 20.17
N GLN A 45 31.22 -18.79 20.25
CA GLN A 45 31.11 -17.51 19.56
C GLN A 45 31.17 -17.74 18.05
N PRO A 46 30.31 -17.08 17.25
CA PRO A 46 30.28 -17.28 15.82
C PRO A 46 31.63 -16.91 15.18
N ASN A 47 32.12 -17.81 14.32
CA ASN A 47 33.41 -17.73 13.63
C ASN A 47 33.51 -16.41 12.82
N ALA A 48 34.68 -15.78 12.79
CA ALA A 48 34.93 -14.54 12.04
C ALA A 48 34.50 -14.64 10.57
N LYS A 49 34.62 -15.82 9.94
CA LYS A 49 34.16 -16.09 8.57
C LYS A 49 32.63 -15.99 8.43
N GLU A 50 31.88 -16.46 9.42
CA GLU A 50 30.42 -16.36 9.47
C GLU A 50 29.96 -14.91 9.68
N LYS A 51 30.63 -14.17 10.57
CA LYS A 51 30.37 -12.73 10.79
C LYS A 51 30.61 -11.92 9.51
N LEU A 52 31.67 -12.25 8.75
CA LEU A 52 31.98 -11.63 7.47
C LEU A 52 30.95 -12.00 6.40
N ALA A 53 30.56 -13.28 6.30
CA ALA A 53 29.53 -13.73 5.35
C ALA A 53 28.18 -13.05 5.62
N VAL A 54 27.81 -12.87 6.88
CA VAL A 54 26.61 -12.11 7.27
C VAL A 54 26.77 -10.63 6.93
N LYS A 55 27.92 -10.00 7.22
CA LYS A 55 28.19 -8.57 6.94
C LYS A 55 28.16 -8.25 5.44
N TYR A 56 28.71 -9.14 4.61
CA TYR A 56 28.77 -9.00 3.15
C TYR A 56 27.61 -9.70 2.42
N SER A 57 26.65 -10.26 3.15
CA SER A 57 25.40 -10.75 2.55
C SER A 57 24.76 -9.62 1.75
N ARG A 58 24.32 -9.93 0.53
CA ARG A 58 23.71 -9.01 -0.44
C ARG A 58 22.60 -8.15 0.18
N GLU A 59 21.92 -8.68 1.18
CA GLU A 59 20.86 -8.00 1.92
C GLU A 59 21.39 -6.99 2.95
N ASN A 60 22.44 -7.34 3.68
CA ASN A 60 23.08 -6.44 4.63
C ASN A 60 23.80 -5.30 3.91
N VAL A 61 24.47 -5.59 2.79
CA VAL A 61 25.09 -4.56 1.94
C VAL A 61 24.02 -3.60 1.40
N LYS A 62 22.92 -4.13 0.85
CA LYS A 62 21.82 -3.28 0.35
C LYS A 62 21.16 -2.46 1.46
N ARG A 63 20.98 -3.03 2.66
CA ARG A 63 20.42 -2.34 3.83
C ARG A 63 21.33 -1.21 4.30
N ASN A 64 22.64 -1.45 4.34
CA ASN A 64 23.63 -0.45 4.74
C ASN A 64 23.72 0.68 3.70
N VAL A 65 23.71 0.35 2.41
CA VAL A 65 23.69 1.34 1.32
C VAL A 65 22.40 2.16 1.37
N GLN A 66 21.24 1.52 1.57
CA GLN A 66 19.98 2.23 1.75
C GLN A 66 20.05 3.12 2.99
N GLY A 67 20.46 2.61 4.15
CA GLY A 67 20.62 3.40 5.37
C GLY A 67 21.53 4.61 5.20
N TYR A 68 22.65 4.46 4.48
CA TYR A 68 23.59 5.54 4.19
C TYR A 68 23.03 6.60 3.22
N VAL A 69 22.37 6.17 2.14
CA VAL A 69 21.71 7.10 1.21
C VAL A 69 20.58 7.86 1.93
N PHE A 70 19.83 7.17 2.78
CA PHE A 70 18.80 7.77 3.63
C PHE A 70 19.42 8.75 4.64
N SER A 71 20.53 8.42 5.29
CA SER A 71 21.18 9.32 6.26
C SER A 71 21.75 10.57 5.57
N ARG A 72 22.38 10.42 4.41
CA ARG A 72 22.88 11.56 3.61
C ARG A 72 21.75 12.48 3.15
N PHE A 73 20.66 11.90 2.65
CA PHE A 73 19.47 12.67 2.29
C PHE A 73 18.86 13.35 3.52
N PHE A 74 18.82 12.66 4.65
CA PHE A 74 18.33 13.20 5.92
C PHE A 74 19.14 14.41 6.39
N ASP A 75 20.47 14.29 6.40
CA ASP A 75 21.36 15.37 6.80
C ASP A 75 21.27 16.57 5.85
N TYR A 76 21.08 16.31 4.55
CA TYR A 76 20.86 17.34 3.55
C TYR A 76 19.58 18.12 3.82
N VAL A 77 18.44 17.43 3.93
CA VAL A 77 17.13 18.07 4.18
C VAL A 77 17.15 18.85 5.51
N LYS A 78 17.82 18.33 6.53
CA LYS A 78 17.94 18.99 7.84
C LYS A 78 18.64 20.35 7.77
N ASN A 79 19.60 20.52 6.87
CA ASN A 79 20.40 21.75 6.75
C ASN A 79 19.91 22.65 5.60
N TYR A 80 18.80 22.30 4.97
CA TYR A 80 18.30 22.98 3.77
C TYR A 80 17.95 24.45 4.01
N ASP A 81 17.42 24.78 5.20
CA ASP A 81 17.07 26.14 5.59
C ASP A 81 18.28 27.09 5.50
N LYS A 82 19.46 26.63 5.95
CA LYS A 82 20.72 27.39 5.90
C LYS A 82 21.24 27.59 4.48
N VAL A 83 21.01 26.60 3.61
CA VAL A 83 21.36 26.69 2.18
C VAL A 83 20.52 27.78 1.51
N LEU A 84 19.23 27.85 1.86
CA LEU A 84 18.32 28.85 1.34
C LEU A 84 18.62 30.27 1.84
N GLU A 85 18.82 30.44 3.16
CA GLU A 85 19.12 31.75 3.77
C GLU A 85 20.42 32.35 3.23
N LYS A 86 21.45 31.54 3.04
CA LYS A 86 22.75 31.99 2.51
C LYS A 86 22.67 32.43 1.06
N GLN A 87 21.80 31.81 0.27
CA GLN A 87 21.76 32.06 -1.16
C GLN A 87 20.81 33.20 -1.53
N PHE A 88 19.66 33.44 -0.86
CA PHE A 88 18.68 34.45 -1.33
C PHE A 88 17.77 35.09 -0.24
N PRO A 89 18.07 36.30 0.27
CA PRO A 89 17.23 36.99 1.27
C PRO A 89 15.94 37.68 0.75
N SER A 90 15.77 37.88 -0.57
CA SER A 90 14.75 38.81 -1.14
C SER A 90 13.44 38.17 -1.65
N ALA A 91 13.31 36.84 -1.71
CA ALA A 91 12.17 36.15 -2.32
C ALA A 91 11.17 35.52 -1.30
N MET A 92 10.88 36.18 -0.19
CA MET A 92 10.44 35.52 1.05
C MET A 92 9.05 34.80 1.03
N HIS A 93 8.09 35.16 0.16
CA HIS A 93 6.71 34.62 0.26
C HIS A 93 6.56 33.18 -0.29
N VAL A 94 7.00 32.91 -1.52
CA VAL A 94 6.96 31.55 -2.12
C VAL A 94 7.85 30.58 -1.34
N TYR A 95 8.97 31.08 -0.81
CA TYR A 95 9.89 30.29 -0.01
C TYR A 95 9.33 29.90 1.36
N ARG A 96 8.51 30.72 2.02
CA ARG A 96 7.88 30.32 3.29
C ARG A 96 6.99 29.10 3.14
N VAL A 97 6.12 29.07 2.12
CA VAL A 97 5.24 27.92 1.86
C VAL A 97 6.08 26.67 1.55
N PHE A 98 7.15 26.83 0.76
CA PHE A 98 8.07 25.74 0.46
C PHE A 98 8.80 25.22 1.71
N LEU A 99 9.32 26.10 2.56
CA LEU A 99 10.01 25.77 3.80
C LEU A 99 9.10 25.04 4.80
N VAL A 100 7.84 25.47 4.92
CA VAL A 100 6.83 24.74 5.70
C VAL A 100 6.69 23.31 5.17
N GLY A 101 6.61 23.13 3.85
CA GLY A 101 6.55 21.80 3.24
C GLY A 101 7.80 20.96 3.47
N VAL A 102 9.01 21.55 3.41
CA VAL A 102 10.27 20.86 3.75
C VAL A 102 10.24 20.39 5.21
N LYS A 103 9.78 21.24 6.13
CA LYS A 103 9.67 20.91 7.56
C LYS A 103 8.67 19.77 7.81
N GLU A 104 7.50 19.81 7.19
CA GLU A 104 6.50 18.72 7.26
C GLU A 104 7.08 17.41 6.72
N PHE A 105 7.67 17.45 5.52
CA PHE A 105 8.30 16.30 4.88
C PHE A 105 9.43 15.70 5.74
N PHE A 106 10.25 16.55 6.36
CA PHE A 106 11.33 16.12 7.24
C PHE A 106 10.80 15.46 8.52
N ASN A 107 9.73 15.98 9.10
CA ASN A 107 9.08 15.37 10.27
C ASN A 107 8.54 13.98 9.94
N ASP A 108 7.93 13.82 8.76
CA ASP A 108 7.41 12.55 8.30
C ASP A 108 8.53 11.56 7.94
N MET A 109 9.65 12.04 7.42
CA MET A 109 10.85 11.21 7.23
C MET A 109 11.44 10.73 8.57
N LYS A 110 11.46 11.57 9.61
CA LYS A 110 11.84 11.15 10.97
C LYS A 110 10.90 10.09 11.52
N LYS A 111 9.59 10.24 11.34
CA LYS A 111 8.60 9.24 11.75
C LYS A 111 8.81 7.92 11.01
N LEU A 112 9.09 7.94 9.71
CA LEU A 112 9.41 6.74 8.94
C LEU A 112 10.58 5.94 9.55
N VAL A 113 11.64 6.62 10.01
CA VAL A 113 12.77 5.95 10.68
C VAL A 113 12.32 5.24 11.96
N LYS A 114 11.50 5.91 12.79
CA LYS A 114 10.94 5.31 14.01
C LYS A 114 10.05 4.11 13.70
N ILE A 115 9.13 4.26 12.75
CA ILE A 115 8.21 3.20 12.30
C ILE A 115 8.99 2.00 11.77
N THR A 116 10.02 2.24 10.95
CA THR A 116 10.86 1.17 10.41
C THR A 116 11.55 0.37 11.51
N LYS A 117 12.01 1.04 12.58
CA LYS A 117 12.56 0.37 13.76
C LYS A 117 11.51 -0.49 14.48
N ILE A 118 10.29 0.04 14.65
CA ILE A 118 9.17 -0.70 15.27
C ILE A 118 8.84 -1.96 14.44
N VAL A 119 8.63 -1.80 13.14
CA VAL A 119 8.34 -2.92 12.22
C VAL A 119 9.43 -3.99 12.28
N TYR A 120 10.70 -3.58 12.24
CA TYR A 120 11.82 -4.53 12.29
C TYR A 120 11.91 -5.29 13.62
N THR A 121 11.67 -4.60 14.74
CA THR A 121 11.69 -5.23 16.07
C THR A 121 10.52 -6.18 16.30
N HIS A 122 9.43 -6.03 15.55
CA HIS A 122 8.23 -6.87 15.61
C HIS A 122 8.13 -7.83 14.41
N ASP A 123 9.27 -8.33 13.91
CA ASP A 123 9.34 -9.31 12.81
C ASP A 123 8.62 -8.92 11.50
N ASN A 124 8.56 -7.62 11.20
CA ASN A 124 7.83 -7.03 10.09
C ASN A 124 6.29 -7.18 10.17
N ASP A 125 5.74 -7.33 11.37
CA ASP A 125 4.30 -7.32 11.58
C ASP A 125 3.74 -5.89 11.46
N LEU A 126 2.77 -5.68 10.57
CA LEU A 126 2.09 -4.38 10.43
C LEU A 126 1.01 -4.15 11.48
N ARG A 127 0.62 -5.17 12.26
CA ARG A 127 -0.41 -5.04 13.28
C ARG A 127 0.01 -4.14 14.45
N CYS A 128 1.31 -3.98 14.68
CA CYS A 128 1.85 -3.07 15.69
C CYS A 128 1.79 -1.59 15.30
N LEU A 129 1.40 -1.29 14.05
CA LEU A 129 1.28 0.08 13.55
C LEU A 129 -0.17 0.56 13.55
N THR A 130 -0.32 1.87 13.74
CA THR A 130 -1.55 2.61 13.46
C THR A 130 -1.78 2.73 11.94
N ARG A 131 -3.00 3.04 11.54
CA ARG A 131 -3.40 3.27 10.14
C ARG A 131 -2.52 4.34 9.48
N LYS A 132 -2.30 5.47 10.17
CA LYS A 132 -1.47 6.58 9.66
C LYS A 132 0.00 6.16 9.51
N GLU A 133 0.51 5.33 10.43
CA GLU A 133 1.88 4.82 10.34
C GLU A 133 2.06 3.82 9.19
N ILE A 134 1.08 2.94 8.96
CA ILE A 134 1.08 2.02 7.80
C ILE A 134 1.13 2.83 6.50
N GLU A 135 0.24 3.82 6.38
CA GLU A 135 0.20 4.70 5.22
C GLU A 135 1.54 5.41 5.01
N LEU A 136 2.08 6.03 6.06
CA LEU A 136 3.36 6.74 6.01
C LEU A 136 4.52 5.82 5.63
N TYR A 137 4.55 4.60 6.18
CA TYR A 137 5.58 3.60 5.92
C TYR A 137 5.71 3.26 4.44
N TYR A 138 4.58 3.15 3.73
CA TYR A 138 4.55 2.82 2.30
C TYR A 138 4.61 4.04 1.37
N GLN A 139 4.09 5.19 1.81
CA GLN A 139 4.05 6.41 1.01
C GLN A 139 5.40 7.14 1.00
N MET A 140 6.03 7.32 2.15
CA MET A 140 7.22 8.19 2.27
C MET A 140 8.38 7.78 1.36
N PRO A 141 8.73 6.49 1.19
CA PRO A 141 9.80 6.10 0.25
C PRO A 141 9.52 6.47 -1.21
N ARG A 142 8.24 6.63 -1.59
CA ARG A 142 7.83 7.09 -2.93
C ARG A 142 7.96 8.61 -3.02
N ASP A 143 7.49 9.30 -2.00
CA ASP A 143 7.56 10.76 -1.88
C ASP A 143 9.01 11.25 -1.88
N MET A 144 9.91 10.56 -1.19
CA MET A 144 11.35 10.84 -1.20
C MET A 144 11.96 10.73 -2.60
N LYS A 145 11.63 9.69 -3.37
CA LYS A 145 12.16 9.54 -4.73
C LYS A 145 11.63 10.62 -5.67
N LYS A 146 10.41 11.09 -5.43
CA LYS A 146 9.77 12.14 -6.22
C LYS A 146 10.40 13.51 -5.94
N VAL A 147 10.65 13.81 -4.67
CA VAL A 147 11.11 15.13 -4.21
C VAL A 147 12.64 15.25 -4.25
N ALA A 148 13.39 14.15 -4.12
CA ALA A 148 14.86 14.19 -4.08
C ALA A 148 15.53 14.90 -5.27
N PRO A 149 15.10 14.70 -6.54
CA PRO A 149 15.68 15.42 -7.67
C PRO A 149 15.50 16.94 -7.56
N VAL A 150 14.29 17.39 -7.15
CA VAL A 150 13.97 18.81 -6.97
C VAL A 150 14.87 19.41 -5.89
N LEU A 151 14.98 18.73 -4.75
CA LEU A 151 15.80 19.17 -3.62
C LEU A 151 17.30 19.13 -3.90
N LEU A 152 17.78 18.22 -4.73
CA LEU A 152 19.20 18.12 -5.07
C LEU A 152 19.60 19.19 -6.08
N VAL A 153 18.77 19.43 -7.10
CA VAL A 153 19.03 20.48 -8.09
C VAL A 153 18.89 21.86 -7.45
N SER A 154 17.99 22.05 -6.50
CA SER A 154 17.89 23.30 -5.74
C SER A 154 19.08 23.57 -4.81
N ALA A 155 19.96 22.60 -4.59
CA ALA A 155 21.22 22.85 -3.88
C ALA A 155 22.18 23.72 -4.70
N LEU A 156 22.10 23.62 -6.02
CA LEU A 156 23.07 24.21 -6.94
C LEU A 156 22.81 25.71 -7.10
N PRO A 157 23.87 26.55 -7.12
CA PRO A 157 23.71 27.97 -7.41
C PRO A 157 23.08 28.14 -8.80
N PHE A 158 22.26 29.18 -8.97
CA PHE A 158 21.50 29.51 -10.19
C PHE A 158 20.36 28.56 -10.60
N ALA A 159 20.45 27.25 -10.31
CA ALA A 159 19.41 26.29 -10.69
C ALA A 159 18.04 26.56 -9.99
N ASN A 160 18.09 27.17 -8.80
CA ASN A 160 16.93 27.57 -8.00
C ASN A 160 15.95 28.50 -8.74
N TYR A 161 16.46 29.40 -9.60
CA TYR A 161 15.63 30.33 -10.37
C TYR A 161 14.76 29.63 -11.42
N VAL A 162 15.08 28.38 -11.74
CA VAL A 162 14.31 27.57 -12.69
C VAL A 162 13.49 26.52 -11.95
N VAL A 163 14.10 25.83 -10.97
CA VAL A 163 13.45 24.71 -10.27
C VAL A 163 12.25 25.15 -9.44
N PHE A 164 12.34 26.24 -8.66
CA PHE A 164 11.21 26.65 -7.82
C PHE A 164 10.01 27.14 -8.62
N PRO A 165 10.16 27.99 -9.66
CA PRO A 165 9.04 28.34 -10.53
C PRO A 165 8.42 27.11 -11.20
N LEU A 166 9.24 26.18 -11.71
CA LEU A 166 8.72 24.94 -12.31
C LEU A 166 7.98 24.05 -11.29
N ALA A 167 8.52 23.92 -10.08
CA ALA A 167 7.88 23.16 -9.01
C ALA A 167 6.55 23.81 -8.57
N TYR A 168 6.49 25.14 -8.56
CA TYR A 168 5.26 25.90 -8.27
C TYR A 168 4.22 25.79 -9.38
N MET A 169 4.64 25.80 -10.66
CA MET A 169 3.75 25.63 -11.81
C MET A 169 3.23 24.19 -11.96
N TYR A 170 4.05 23.19 -11.61
CA TYR A 170 3.70 21.78 -11.73
C TYR A 170 3.84 21.02 -10.40
N PRO A 171 3.08 21.42 -9.35
CA PRO A 171 3.25 20.91 -8.00
C PRO A 171 2.89 19.43 -7.89
N ARG A 172 1.96 18.92 -8.71
CA ARG A 172 1.61 17.50 -8.77
C ARG A 172 2.73 16.62 -9.30
N THR A 173 3.61 17.14 -10.15
CA THR A 173 4.66 16.37 -10.82
C THR A 173 5.93 16.37 -9.99
N PHE A 174 6.35 17.55 -9.53
CA PHE A 174 7.63 17.74 -8.85
C PHE A 174 7.54 17.65 -7.32
N LEU A 175 6.38 17.93 -6.73
CA LEU A 175 6.21 18.00 -5.29
C LEU A 175 5.28 16.90 -4.76
N THR A 176 5.22 16.79 -3.43
CA THR A 176 4.34 15.86 -2.71
C THR A 176 3.32 16.65 -1.89
N SER A 177 2.36 15.95 -1.27
CA SER A 177 1.31 16.58 -0.48
C SER A 177 1.81 17.54 0.60
N HIS A 178 3.01 17.32 1.15
CA HIS A 178 3.66 18.22 2.11
C HIS A 178 3.80 19.67 1.61
N PHE A 179 3.91 19.88 0.30
CA PHE A 179 4.15 21.19 -0.30
C PHE A 179 2.89 21.83 -0.89
N TRP A 180 1.75 21.15 -0.78
CA TRP A 180 0.50 21.59 -1.38
C TRP A 180 -0.33 22.36 -0.37
N SER A 181 -1.00 23.42 -0.82
CA SER A 181 -2.02 24.09 -0.03
C SER A 181 -3.18 23.15 0.28
N ILE A 182 -3.99 23.49 1.29
CA ILE A 182 -5.19 22.70 1.64
C ILE A 182 -6.13 22.57 0.44
N GLN A 183 -6.31 23.66 -0.31
CA GLN A 183 -7.10 23.68 -1.54
C GLN A 183 -6.51 22.72 -2.60
N GLN A 184 -5.21 22.81 -2.87
CA GLN A 184 -4.53 21.92 -3.82
C GLN A 184 -4.64 20.44 -3.41
N LYS A 185 -4.57 20.11 -2.12
CA LYS A 185 -4.76 18.74 -1.63
C LYS A 185 -6.15 18.21 -2.01
N GLY A 186 -7.19 19.02 -1.81
CA GLY A 186 -8.57 18.69 -2.20
C GLY A 186 -8.71 18.51 -3.72
N ASP A 187 -8.28 19.51 -4.49
CA ASP A 187 -8.41 19.53 -5.95
C ASP A 187 -7.66 18.34 -6.60
N PHE A 188 -6.44 18.07 -6.13
CA PHE A 188 -5.62 16.98 -6.68
C PHE A 188 -6.17 15.61 -6.31
N ALA A 189 -6.74 15.45 -5.11
CA ALA A 189 -7.41 14.21 -4.71
C ALA A 189 -8.64 13.93 -5.59
N GLN A 190 -9.46 14.96 -5.86
CA GLN A 190 -10.59 14.84 -6.80
C GLN A 190 -10.13 14.52 -8.21
N GLN A 191 -9.08 15.18 -8.70
CA GLN A 191 -8.56 14.95 -10.04
C GLN A 191 -7.98 13.54 -10.20
N GLU A 192 -7.26 13.03 -9.21
CA GLU A 192 -6.77 11.64 -9.18
C GLU A 192 -7.92 10.65 -9.16
N LEU A 193 -8.92 10.87 -8.31
CA LEU A 193 -10.11 10.02 -8.26
C LEU A 193 -10.85 10.03 -9.61
N LYS A 194 -11.06 11.19 -10.23
CA LYS A 194 -11.67 11.32 -11.57
C LYS A 194 -10.94 10.45 -12.60
N GLN A 195 -9.60 10.47 -12.61
CA GLN A 195 -8.80 9.64 -13.51
C GLN A 195 -8.97 8.13 -13.24
N ARG A 196 -9.09 7.72 -11.97
CA ARG A 196 -9.31 6.31 -11.58
C ARG A 196 -10.71 5.84 -12.00
N LEU A 197 -11.74 6.66 -11.77
CA LEU A 197 -13.14 6.32 -12.03
C LEU A 197 -13.45 6.04 -13.52
N GLN A 198 -12.65 6.57 -14.45
CA GLN A 198 -12.76 6.27 -15.88
C GLN A 198 -12.55 4.78 -16.20
N TYR A 199 -11.87 4.03 -15.33
CA TYR A 199 -11.59 2.62 -15.52
C TYR A 199 -12.66 1.70 -14.94
N ASN A 200 -13.59 2.21 -14.12
CA ASN A 200 -14.62 1.38 -13.49
C ASN A 200 -15.46 0.63 -14.52
N ARG A 201 -15.93 1.33 -15.57
CA ARG A 201 -16.72 0.71 -16.66
C ARG A 201 -15.93 -0.39 -17.36
N ARG A 202 -14.61 -0.20 -17.55
CA ARG A 202 -13.75 -1.16 -18.26
C ARG A 202 -13.54 -2.42 -17.44
N VAL A 203 -13.29 -2.29 -16.14
CA VAL A 203 -13.21 -3.44 -15.22
C VAL A 203 -14.56 -4.14 -15.12
N PHE A 204 -15.66 -3.40 -14.97
CA PHE A 204 -17.01 -3.98 -14.96
C PHE A 204 -17.30 -4.81 -16.21
N ARG A 205 -16.94 -4.31 -17.41
CA ARG A 205 -17.03 -5.09 -18.66
C ARG A 205 -16.16 -6.35 -18.64
N CYS A 206 -14.95 -6.29 -18.08
CA CYS A 206 -14.11 -7.47 -17.90
C CYS A 206 -14.76 -8.51 -16.98
N MET A 207 -15.49 -8.08 -15.94
CA MET A 207 -16.22 -8.98 -15.06
C MET A 207 -17.42 -9.62 -15.76
N GLN A 208 -18.24 -8.83 -16.46
CA GLN A 208 -19.39 -9.33 -17.22
C GLN A 208 -18.97 -10.38 -18.27
N ALA A 209 -17.85 -10.16 -18.96
CA ALA A 209 -17.32 -11.11 -19.95
C ALA A 209 -16.95 -12.49 -19.37
N LYS A 210 -16.87 -12.63 -18.04
CA LYS A 210 -16.63 -13.94 -17.38
C LYS A 210 -17.91 -14.73 -17.13
N LEU A 211 -19.08 -14.11 -17.14
CA LEU A 211 -20.36 -14.78 -16.89
C LEU A 211 -20.64 -15.88 -17.90
N ASP A 212 -20.33 -15.66 -19.19
CA ASP A 212 -20.52 -16.69 -20.22
C ASP A 212 -19.70 -17.95 -19.96
N SER A 213 -18.47 -17.77 -19.45
CA SER A 213 -17.61 -18.90 -19.07
C SER A 213 -18.19 -19.66 -17.90
N MET A 214 -18.67 -18.95 -16.87
CA MET A 214 -19.28 -19.57 -15.69
C MET A 214 -20.56 -20.35 -16.04
N ARG A 215 -21.39 -19.79 -16.92
CA ARG A 215 -22.60 -20.45 -17.44
C ARG A 215 -22.25 -21.76 -18.14
N LYS A 216 -21.23 -21.75 -19.01
CA LYS A 216 -20.77 -22.95 -19.74
C LYS A 216 -20.25 -24.03 -18.79
N THR A 217 -19.54 -23.65 -17.73
CA THR A 217 -19.01 -24.58 -16.73
C THR A 217 -20.03 -24.97 -15.66
N LYS A 218 -21.28 -24.50 -15.74
CA LYS A 218 -22.34 -24.71 -14.73
C LYS A 218 -21.86 -24.40 -13.30
N ASP A 219 -21.19 -23.27 -13.14
CA ASP A 219 -20.66 -22.86 -11.84
C ASP A 219 -21.82 -22.60 -10.85
N PRO A 220 -21.83 -23.22 -9.64
CA PRO A 220 -22.92 -23.04 -8.68
C PRO A 220 -23.06 -21.59 -8.17
N GLN A 221 -22.04 -20.75 -8.30
CA GLN A 221 -22.11 -19.34 -7.94
C GLN A 221 -22.52 -18.42 -9.10
N PHE A 222 -22.89 -18.98 -10.26
CA PHE A 222 -23.30 -18.21 -11.44
C PHE A 222 -24.46 -17.27 -11.14
N ASP A 223 -25.55 -17.76 -10.54
CA ASP A 223 -26.76 -16.96 -10.31
C ASP A 223 -26.49 -15.77 -9.38
N LYS A 224 -25.78 -16.01 -8.27
CA LYS A 224 -25.37 -14.95 -7.33
C LYS A 224 -24.46 -13.91 -7.99
N CYS A 225 -23.47 -14.37 -8.77
CA CYS A 225 -22.55 -13.46 -9.48
C CYS A 225 -23.28 -12.64 -10.56
N SER A 226 -24.17 -13.29 -11.32
CA SER A 226 -24.99 -12.65 -12.35
C SER A 226 -25.92 -11.61 -11.73
N TYR A 227 -26.54 -11.92 -10.59
CA TYR A 227 -27.36 -10.98 -9.82
C TYR A 227 -26.56 -9.73 -9.40
N ILE A 228 -25.39 -9.92 -8.77
CA ILE A 228 -24.53 -8.81 -8.35
C ILE A 228 -24.14 -7.94 -9.55
N LEU A 229 -23.67 -8.53 -10.64
CA LEU A 229 -23.30 -7.76 -11.84
C LEU A 229 -24.53 -7.12 -12.53
N GLY A 230 -25.71 -7.70 -12.36
CA GLY A 230 -26.99 -7.14 -12.76
C GLY A 230 -27.34 -5.88 -11.98
N LEU A 231 -27.19 -5.88 -10.65
CA LEU A 231 -27.35 -4.69 -9.80
C LEU A 231 -26.44 -3.55 -10.26
N LEU A 232 -25.16 -3.85 -10.50
CA LEU A 232 -24.23 -2.83 -11.02
C LEU A 232 -24.68 -2.30 -12.39
N GLY A 233 -25.26 -3.14 -13.23
CA GLY A 233 -25.78 -2.77 -14.55
C GLY A 233 -27.04 -1.89 -14.49
N SER A 234 -27.88 -2.07 -13.48
CA SER A 234 -29.11 -1.29 -13.28
C SER A 234 -28.91 0.01 -12.51
N GLY A 235 -27.70 0.28 -12.01
CA GLY A 235 -27.38 1.49 -11.25
C GLY A 235 -27.38 1.32 -9.73
N LEU A 236 -27.49 0.09 -9.23
CA LEU A 236 -27.46 -0.25 -7.80
C LEU A 236 -26.09 -0.83 -7.38
N HIS A 237 -25.94 -1.14 -6.08
CA HIS A 237 -24.81 -1.89 -5.52
C HIS A 237 -25.29 -3.08 -4.70
N PRO A 238 -24.52 -4.18 -4.67
CA PRO A 238 -24.69 -5.21 -3.67
C PRO A 238 -24.35 -4.70 -2.27
N THR A 239 -24.96 -5.32 -1.27
CA THR A 239 -24.64 -5.17 0.17
C THR A 239 -23.34 -5.88 0.54
N SER A 240 -22.75 -5.55 1.70
CA SER A 240 -21.58 -6.26 2.24
C SER A 240 -21.81 -7.78 2.34
N ALA A 241 -23.00 -8.21 2.79
CA ALA A 241 -23.37 -9.61 2.94
C ALA A 241 -23.39 -10.37 1.59
N GLU A 242 -24.01 -9.78 0.55
CA GLU A 242 -24.06 -10.39 -0.78
C GLU A 242 -22.65 -10.54 -1.40
N LEU A 243 -21.73 -9.62 -1.11
CA LEU A 243 -20.34 -9.72 -1.55
C LEU A 243 -19.58 -10.85 -0.84
N LEU A 244 -19.84 -11.05 0.45
CA LEU A 244 -19.24 -12.14 1.22
C LEU A 244 -19.71 -13.51 0.74
N ASP A 245 -20.96 -13.60 0.33
CA ASP A 245 -21.58 -14.80 -0.23
C ASP A 245 -20.92 -15.31 -1.52
N VAL A 246 -20.24 -14.42 -2.27
CA VAL A 246 -19.49 -14.76 -3.49
C VAL A 246 -17.98 -14.66 -3.31
N LYS A 247 -17.48 -14.52 -2.08
CA LYS A 247 -16.05 -14.33 -1.79
C LYS A 247 -15.19 -15.45 -2.39
N ASP A 248 -15.66 -16.69 -2.31
CA ASP A 248 -14.91 -17.85 -2.77
C ASP A 248 -14.68 -17.85 -4.29
N LEU A 249 -15.54 -17.19 -5.06
CA LEU A 249 -15.35 -17.00 -6.50
C LEU A 249 -14.03 -16.27 -6.82
N PHE A 250 -13.55 -15.42 -5.91
CA PHE A 250 -12.32 -14.65 -6.05
C PHE A 250 -11.06 -15.40 -5.58
N THR A 251 -11.18 -16.65 -5.14
CA THR A 251 -10.03 -17.53 -4.86
C THR A 251 -9.61 -18.36 -6.07
N ARG A 252 -10.55 -18.63 -6.99
CA ARG A 252 -10.40 -19.55 -8.13
C ARG A 252 -10.75 -18.89 -9.45
N ALA A 253 -10.63 -19.62 -10.56
CA ALA A 253 -11.15 -19.14 -11.83
C ALA A 253 -12.67 -18.86 -11.76
N PRO A 254 -13.18 -17.80 -12.41
CA PRO A 254 -12.46 -16.88 -13.30
C PRO A 254 -11.95 -15.59 -12.64
N PHE A 255 -12.23 -15.34 -11.36
CA PHE A 255 -11.99 -14.05 -10.70
C PHE A 255 -10.78 -14.01 -9.77
N GLY A 256 -10.17 -15.15 -9.47
CA GLY A 256 -8.91 -15.22 -8.73
C GLY A 256 -7.79 -14.44 -9.40
N LEU A 257 -6.95 -13.77 -8.62
CA LEU A 257 -5.92 -12.84 -9.12
C LEU A 257 -4.96 -13.51 -10.12
N GLY A 258 -4.68 -14.81 -9.95
CA GLY A 258 -3.91 -15.63 -10.89
C GLY A 258 -4.57 -15.78 -12.26
N HIS A 259 -5.90 -15.86 -12.31
CA HIS A 259 -6.69 -16.17 -13.50
C HIS A 259 -7.15 -14.93 -14.29
N LEU A 260 -6.90 -13.72 -13.78
CA LEU A 260 -7.27 -12.50 -14.48
C LEU A 260 -6.45 -12.29 -15.76
N SER A 261 -7.11 -11.80 -16.82
CA SER A 261 -6.45 -11.48 -18.08
C SER A 261 -5.52 -10.27 -17.94
N SER A 262 -4.54 -10.15 -18.85
CA SER A 262 -3.61 -9.00 -18.87
C SER A 262 -4.33 -7.65 -18.97
N VAL A 263 -5.43 -7.60 -19.73
CA VAL A 263 -6.28 -6.42 -19.90
C VAL A 263 -7.01 -6.08 -18.60
N HIS A 264 -7.59 -7.08 -17.94
CA HIS A 264 -8.27 -6.88 -16.65
C HIS A 264 -7.28 -6.35 -15.60
N LEU A 265 -6.10 -6.97 -15.48
CA LEU A 265 -5.03 -6.51 -14.58
C LEU A 265 -4.57 -5.08 -14.89
N LYS A 266 -4.47 -4.70 -16.17
CA LYS A 266 -4.12 -3.32 -16.57
C LYS A 266 -5.14 -2.31 -16.05
N TYR A 267 -6.44 -2.62 -16.15
CA TYR A 267 -7.50 -1.73 -15.66
C TYR A 267 -7.57 -1.69 -14.14
N LEU A 268 -7.40 -2.82 -13.45
CA LEU A 268 -7.28 -2.84 -11.99
C LEU A 268 -6.07 -2.03 -11.51
N CYS A 269 -4.92 -2.10 -12.19
CA CYS A 269 -3.78 -1.23 -11.86
C CYS A 269 -4.19 0.24 -11.91
N ARG A 270 -4.86 0.68 -12.99
CA ARG A 270 -5.28 2.08 -13.13
C ARG A 270 -6.33 2.49 -12.09
N LEU A 271 -7.27 1.60 -11.77
CA LEU A 271 -8.27 1.80 -10.72
C LEU A 271 -7.65 2.07 -9.34
N HIS A 272 -6.52 1.42 -9.04
CA HIS A 272 -5.80 1.50 -7.77
C HIS A 272 -4.63 2.50 -7.75
N ASP A 273 -4.59 3.43 -8.71
CA ASP A 273 -3.51 4.40 -8.94
C ASP A 273 -2.12 3.76 -9.10
N LEU A 274 -2.06 2.66 -9.83
CA LEU A 274 -0.81 1.99 -10.19
C LEU A 274 -0.53 2.18 -11.68
N ARG A 275 0.68 2.67 -12.00
CA ARG A 275 1.17 2.65 -13.38
C ARG A 275 1.22 1.20 -13.90
N PRO A 276 0.52 0.83 -14.98
CA PRO A 276 0.56 -0.52 -15.51
C PRO A 276 1.96 -0.79 -16.07
N GLY A 277 2.63 -1.80 -15.52
CA GLY A 277 3.99 -2.18 -15.91
C GLY A 277 4.20 -3.68 -15.73
N LEU A 278 5.45 -4.08 -15.50
CA LEU A 278 5.78 -5.46 -15.14
C LEU A 278 5.21 -5.83 -13.74
N MET A 279 5.06 -7.14 -13.50
CA MET A 279 4.63 -7.70 -12.21
C MET A 279 3.29 -7.12 -11.69
N ARG A 280 2.30 -6.92 -12.58
CA ARG A 280 1.00 -6.30 -12.23
C ARG A 280 0.31 -6.98 -11.05
N ARG A 281 0.28 -8.32 -11.05
CA ARG A 281 -0.32 -9.11 -9.96
C ARG A 281 0.32 -8.80 -8.62
N TYR A 282 1.65 -8.91 -8.53
CA TYR A 282 2.39 -8.58 -7.32
C TYR A 282 2.13 -7.14 -6.85
N ARG A 283 2.16 -6.16 -7.77
CA ARG A 283 1.94 -4.75 -7.41
C ARG A 283 0.51 -4.48 -6.94
N LEU A 284 -0.47 -5.17 -7.51
CA LEU A 284 -1.85 -5.14 -7.06
C LEU A 284 -2.00 -5.81 -5.69
N SER A 285 -1.40 -6.98 -5.47
CA SER A 285 -1.36 -7.63 -4.16
C SER A 285 -0.71 -6.74 -3.10
N GLU A 286 0.41 -6.10 -3.41
CA GLU A 286 1.08 -5.13 -2.53
C GLU A 286 0.14 -3.96 -2.20
N ARG A 287 -0.53 -3.38 -3.19
CA ARG A 287 -1.46 -2.27 -2.96
C ARG A 287 -2.65 -2.70 -2.11
N ALA A 288 -3.25 -3.85 -2.40
CA ALA A 288 -4.36 -4.40 -1.62
C ALA A 288 -3.93 -4.70 -0.19
N TYR A 289 -2.77 -5.32 0.01
CA TYR A 289 -2.19 -5.62 1.32
C TYR A 289 -2.06 -4.37 2.18
N VAL A 290 -1.51 -3.28 1.65
CA VAL A 290 -1.35 -2.02 2.39
C VAL A 290 -2.71 -1.48 2.84
N VAL A 291 -3.68 -1.36 1.93
CA VAL A 291 -4.98 -0.76 2.25
C VAL A 291 -5.80 -1.69 3.17
N HIS A 292 -5.73 -3.00 2.99
CA HIS A 292 -6.36 -3.98 3.88
C HIS A 292 -5.77 -3.92 5.30
N HIS A 293 -4.45 -3.77 5.44
CA HIS A 293 -3.84 -3.57 6.76
C HIS A 293 -4.22 -2.23 7.40
N MET A 294 -4.47 -1.19 6.59
CA MET A 294 -5.09 0.05 7.06
C MET A 294 -6.52 -0.20 7.56
N ASP A 295 -7.34 -1.02 6.89
CA ASP A 295 -8.68 -1.40 7.35
C ASP A 295 -8.64 -2.16 8.68
N LEU A 296 -7.72 -3.12 8.81
CA LEU A 296 -7.49 -3.82 10.08
C LEU A 296 -7.08 -2.84 11.19
N ALA A 297 -6.30 -1.80 10.86
CA ALA A 297 -5.92 -0.77 11.82
C ALA A 297 -7.10 0.12 12.22
N ILE A 298 -8.00 0.46 11.28
CA ILE A 298 -9.25 1.18 11.61
C ILE A 298 -10.02 0.43 12.70
N LYS A 299 -10.18 -0.90 12.56
CA LYS A 299 -10.85 -1.71 13.59
C LYS A 299 -10.13 -1.63 14.95
N ARG A 300 -8.80 -1.72 14.96
CA ARG A 300 -7.99 -1.64 16.20
C ARG A 300 -8.06 -0.26 16.87
N GLU A 301 -8.20 0.81 16.08
CA GLU A 301 -8.31 2.20 16.54
C GLU A 301 -9.71 2.58 17.05
N GLY A 302 -10.61 1.59 17.20
CA GLY A 302 -11.97 1.83 17.68
C GLY A 302 -13.02 1.97 16.57
N GLY A 303 -12.67 1.67 15.31
CA GLY A 303 -13.62 1.66 14.20
C GLY A 303 -13.79 3.00 13.48
N VAL A 304 -14.64 2.99 12.44
CA VAL A 304 -14.80 4.12 11.50
C VAL A 304 -15.34 5.37 12.18
N HIS A 305 -16.28 5.22 13.12
CA HIS A 305 -16.94 6.36 13.79
C HIS A 305 -15.97 7.22 14.63
N ASN A 306 -14.83 6.65 15.05
CA ASN A 306 -13.81 7.37 15.83
C ASN A 306 -12.80 8.11 14.94
N MET A 307 -12.92 8.02 13.62
CA MET A 307 -12.00 8.69 12.70
C MET A 307 -12.35 10.18 12.57
N PRO A 308 -11.37 11.10 12.61
CA PRO A 308 -11.62 12.51 12.36
C PRO A 308 -12.08 12.73 10.92
N ILE A 309 -12.86 13.79 10.68
CA ILE A 309 -13.51 14.08 9.39
C ILE A 309 -12.54 14.04 8.19
N GLU A 310 -11.34 14.59 8.34
CA GLU A 310 -10.33 14.60 7.28
C GLU A 310 -9.79 13.19 6.99
N SER A 311 -9.73 12.31 8.00
CA SER A 311 -9.37 10.90 7.80
C SER A 311 -10.50 10.10 7.15
N LEU A 312 -11.77 10.42 7.44
CA LEU A 312 -12.92 9.82 6.75
C LEU A 312 -12.88 10.17 5.27
N LYS A 313 -12.76 11.47 4.92
CA LYS A 313 -12.64 11.94 3.53
C LYS A 313 -11.52 11.22 2.79
N HIS A 314 -10.33 11.21 3.39
CA HIS A 314 -9.16 10.55 2.80
C HIS A 314 -9.37 9.04 2.61
N ALA A 315 -9.97 8.36 3.59
CA ALA A 315 -10.27 6.94 3.49
C ALA A 315 -11.26 6.62 2.36
N CYS A 316 -12.27 7.46 2.15
CA CYS A 316 -13.20 7.36 1.02
C CYS A 316 -12.47 7.54 -0.32
N PHE A 317 -11.68 8.60 -0.48
CA PHE A 317 -10.90 8.84 -1.71
C PHE A 317 -9.96 7.68 -2.03
N LEU A 318 -9.26 7.15 -1.02
CA LEU A 318 -8.35 6.01 -1.18
C LEU A 318 -9.08 4.79 -1.76
N ARG A 319 -10.30 4.53 -1.29
CA ARG A 319 -11.11 3.35 -1.66
C ARG A 319 -12.01 3.58 -2.88
N GLY A 320 -12.04 4.78 -3.44
CA GLY A 320 -12.72 5.08 -4.71
C GLY A 320 -14.08 5.77 -4.58
N LEU A 321 -14.39 6.34 -3.41
CA LEU A 321 -15.56 7.17 -3.18
C LEU A 321 -15.19 8.65 -3.16
N ASN A 322 -15.90 9.46 -3.93
CA ASN A 322 -15.81 10.91 -3.86
C ASN A 322 -16.49 11.43 -2.60
N ALA A 323 -15.68 11.80 -1.61
CA ALA A 323 -16.14 12.36 -0.34
C ALA A 323 -16.45 13.86 -0.38
N THR A 324 -16.27 14.51 -1.54
CA THR A 324 -16.60 15.93 -1.68
C THR A 324 -18.10 16.11 -1.41
N ASN A 325 -18.42 16.98 -0.44
CA ASN A 325 -19.79 17.30 -0.02
C ASN A 325 -20.58 16.13 0.60
N LEU A 326 -19.93 15.03 1.01
CA LEU A 326 -20.59 14.02 1.85
C LEU A 326 -20.62 14.46 3.30
N SER A 327 -21.73 14.16 3.99
CA SER A 327 -21.82 14.29 5.44
C SER A 327 -20.91 13.26 6.13
N ALA A 328 -20.57 13.51 7.41
CA ALA A 328 -19.77 12.58 8.20
C ALA A 328 -20.47 11.23 8.32
N GLU A 329 -21.78 11.23 8.55
CA GLU A 329 -22.62 10.04 8.71
C GLU A 329 -22.62 9.20 7.44
N SER A 330 -22.71 9.85 6.26
CA SER A 330 -22.71 9.17 4.96
C SER A 330 -21.36 8.51 4.68
N MET A 331 -20.25 9.18 5.01
CA MET A 331 -18.92 8.60 4.90
C MET A 331 -18.72 7.43 5.86
N ILE A 332 -19.21 7.54 7.10
CA ILE A 332 -19.13 6.48 8.11
C ILE A 332 -19.91 5.25 7.64
N ALA A 333 -21.17 5.44 7.20
CA ALA A 333 -22.02 4.36 6.71
C ALA A 333 -21.35 3.60 5.55
N TRP A 334 -20.86 4.34 4.53
CA TRP A 334 -20.20 3.72 3.40
C TRP A 334 -18.88 3.02 3.76
N LEU A 335 -18.07 3.60 4.65
CA LEU A 335 -16.83 2.97 5.11
C LEU A 335 -17.10 1.73 5.97
N ASN A 336 -18.21 1.68 6.72
CA ASN A 336 -18.59 0.47 7.45
C ASN A 336 -18.89 -0.68 6.50
N GLU A 337 -19.71 -0.46 5.46
CA GLU A 337 -19.97 -1.47 4.40
C GLU A 337 -18.66 -1.99 3.77
N TRP A 338 -17.73 -1.09 3.48
CA TRP A 338 -16.41 -1.47 2.97
C TRP A 338 -15.62 -2.33 3.96
N VAL A 339 -15.54 -1.88 5.22
CA VAL A 339 -14.71 -2.51 6.26
C VAL A 339 -15.28 -3.87 6.66
N GLU A 340 -16.61 -4.05 6.68
CA GLU A 340 -17.24 -5.35 6.89
C GLU A 340 -16.71 -6.42 5.94
N VAL A 341 -16.67 -6.11 4.64
CA VAL A 341 -16.14 -7.04 3.63
C VAL A 341 -14.62 -7.17 3.77
N SER A 342 -13.91 -6.04 3.89
CA SER A 342 -12.45 -5.99 3.96
C SER A 342 -11.89 -6.84 5.10
N LEU A 343 -12.49 -6.80 6.29
CA LEU A 343 -11.99 -7.52 7.47
C LEU A 343 -12.08 -9.05 7.35
N ILE A 344 -12.95 -9.57 6.48
CA ILE A 344 -13.15 -11.00 6.25
C ILE A 344 -12.30 -11.53 5.08
N ILE A 345 -11.82 -10.61 4.23
CA ILE A 345 -10.91 -10.94 3.13
C ILE A 345 -9.54 -11.37 3.69
N ASN A 346 -8.93 -12.32 3.00
CA ASN A 346 -7.58 -12.80 3.26
C ASN A 346 -6.77 -12.79 1.94
N GLN A 347 -5.56 -13.37 1.97
CA GLN A 347 -4.69 -13.39 0.78
C GLN A 347 -5.28 -14.17 -0.40
N ASP A 348 -6.04 -15.22 -0.13
CA ASP A 348 -6.53 -16.15 -1.16
C ASP A 348 -7.63 -15.50 -2.01
N ASN A 349 -8.47 -14.67 -1.38
CA ASN A 349 -9.53 -13.89 -2.03
C ASN A 349 -9.19 -12.40 -2.16
N ILE A 350 -7.91 -12.02 -2.14
CA ILE A 350 -7.47 -10.62 -2.26
C ILE A 350 -7.92 -9.97 -3.57
N SER A 351 -8.27 -10.78 -4.58
CA SER A 351 -8.91 -10.27 -5.80
C SER A 351 -10.23 -9.58 -5.50
N LEU A 352 -11.06 -10.08 -4.58
CA LEU A 352 -12.31 -9.40 -4.19
C LEU A 352 -12.03 -7.98 -3.69
N PHE A 353 -11.02 -7.81 -2.83
CA PHE A 353 -10.58 -6.50 -2.33
C PHE A 353 -10.27 -5.53 -3.46
N LEU A 354 -9.59 -6.01 -4.49
CA LEU A 354 -9.23 -5.21 -5.67
C LEU A 354 -10.45 -4.79 -6.50
N HIS A 355 -11.59 -5.49 -6.39
CA HIS A 355 -12.83 -5.17 -7.09
C HIS A 355 -13.83 -4.36 -6.23
N LEU A 356 -13.62 -4.25 -4.91
CA LEU A 356 -14.49 -3.48 -4.02
C LEU A 356 -14.77 -2.03 -4.48
N PRO A 357 -13.80 -1.25 -5.03
CA PRO A 357 -14.08 0.12 -5.50
C PRO A 357 -15.17 0.19 -6.58
N ILE A 358 -15.37 -0.89 -7.33
CA ILE A 358 -16.42 -0.98 -8.34
C ILE A 358 -17.69 -1.54 -7.73
N LEU A 359 -17.57 -2.63 -6.98
CA LEU A 359 -18.70 -3.30 -6.36
C LEU A 359 -19.48 -2.37 -5.41
N LEU A 360 -18.80 -1.51 -4.66
CA LEU A 360 -19.41 -0.64 -3.64
C LEU A 360 -19.52 0.84 -4.04
N SER A 361 -18.92 1.29 -5.15
CA SER A 361 -18.88 2.73 -5.48
C SER A 361 -19.16 3.07 -6.93
N TYR A 362 -19.33 2.11 -7.84
CA TYR A 362 -19.40 2.40 -9.28
C TYR A 362 -20.56 3.34 -9.68
N ASN A 363 -21.68 3.15 -9.01
CA ASN A 363 -22.97 3.85 -9.21
C ASN A 363 -23.26 4.86 -8.10
N HIS A 364 -22.29 5.14 -7.22
CA HIS A 364 -22.53 6.06 -6.11
C HIS A 364 -22.74 7.47 -6.70
N PRO A 365 -23.81 8.21 -6.35
CA PRO A 365 -24.15 9.49 -6.99
C PRO A 365 -22.99 10.49 -7.00
N ASN A 366 -22.26 10.63 -5.88
CA ASN A 366 -21.09 11.52 -5.83
C ASN A 366 -19.94 11.16 -6.79
N ASN A 367 -19.82 9.90 -7.21
CA ASN A 367 -18.84 9.51 -8.21
C ASN A 367 -19.27 9.89 -9.62
N TRP A 368 -20.56 10.08 -9.88
CA TRP A 368 -21.06 10.53 -11.18
C TRP A 368 -20.80 12.01 -11.41
N ILE A 369 -20.84 12.83 -10.35
CA ILE A 369 -20.51 14.25 -10.40
C ILE A 369 -19.10 14.46 -11.00
N LEU A 370 -18.14 13.58 -10.69
CA LEU A 370 -16.78 13.66 -11.24
C LEU A 370 -16.65 13.08 -12.66
N LYS A 371 -17.62 12.28 -13.13
CA LYS A 371 -17.58 11.67 -14.47
C LYS A 371 -18.14 12.60 -15.55
N GLY A 372 -19.04 13.51 -15.19
CA GLY A 372 -19.34 14.71 -15.98
C GLY A 372 -18.08 15.55 -16.13
#